data_AF-A0A268RIG2-F1
#
_entry.id   AF-A0A268RIG2-F1
#
_cell.length_a   1.000
_cell.length_b   1.000
_cell.length_c   1.000
_cell.angle_alpha   90.00
_cell.angle_beta   90.00
_cell.angle_gamma   90.00
#
_symmetry.space_group_name_H-M   'P 1'
#
loop_
_entity.id
_entity.type
_entity.pdbx_description
1 polymer ?
#
loop_
_entity_poly.entity_id
_entity_poly.type
_entity_poly.pdbx_seq_one_letter_code
_entity_poly.pdbx_strand_id
1 'polypeptide(L)'
;MKGLVNFVLQNKLAVWLLTIIITVSGIYSGTRMNMETIPDVSIPYLMVMDVYPGATPEKVMEDVSVPIEKAVEGLEDVKSV
;
A
#
# COMPACT_ATOMS: atom_id res chain seq x y z
N MET A 1 -20.70 6.54 33.48
CA MET A 1 -20.58 5.08 33.28
C MET A 1 -21.86 4.29 33.62
N LYS A 2 -22.60 4.61 34.69
CA LYS A 2 -23.83 3.87 35.06
C LYS A 2 -25.00 3.95 34.04
N GLY A 3 -25.14 5.07 33.32
CA GLY A 3 -26.23 5.26 32.36
C GLY A 3 -26.19 4.32 31.14
N LEU A 4 -25.00 4.09 30.58
CA LEU A 4 -24.79 3.16 29.46
C LEU A 4 -25.10 1.72 29.88
N VAL A 5 -24.63 1.30 31.06
CA VAL A 5 -24.90 -0.03 31.61
C VAL A 5 -26.41 -0.21 31.84
N ASN A 6 -27.10 0.78 32.42
CA ASN A 6 -28.54 0.70 32.64
C ASN A 6 -29.33 0.65 31.32
N PHE A 7 -28.92 1.40 30.30
CA PHE A 7 -29.55 1.35 28.98
C PHE A 7 -29.44 -0.04 28.33
N VAL A 8 -28.26 -0.66 28.39
CA VAL A 8 -28.01 -2.01 27.87
C VAL A 8 -28.86 -3.05 28.62
N LEU A 9 -28.98 -2.93 29.95
CA LEU A 9 -29.78 -3.85 30.76
C LEU A 9 -31.29 -3.73 30.52
N GLN A 10 -31.79 -2.50 30.28
CA GLN A 10 -33.21 -2.26 30.04
C GLN A 10 -33.64 -2.63 28.61
N ASN A 11 -32.76 -2.48 27.62
CA ASN A 11 -33.09 -2.66 26.21
C ASN A 11 -32.51 -3.96 25.63
N LYS A 12 -32.88 -5.10 26.20
CA LYS A 12 -32.37 -6.43 25.81
C LYS A 12 -32.56 -6.74 24.32
N LEU A 13 -33.68 -6.31 23.72
CA LEU A 13 -33.94 -6.48 22.29
C LEU A 13 -33.00 -5.65 21.40
N ALA A 14 -32.73 -4.40 21.78
CA ALA A 14 -31.82 -3.53 21.04
C ALA A 14 -30.40 -4.09 21.04
N VAL A 15 -29.95 -4.65 22.18
CA VAL A 15 -28.64 -5.31 22.29
C VAL A 15 -28.57 -6.53 21.38
N TRP A 16 -29.60 -7.39 21.38
CA TRP A 16 -29.66 -8.56 20.49
C TRP A 16 -29.62 -8.20 19.01
N LEU A 17 -30.37 -7.18 18.61
CA LEU A 17 -30.36 -6.66 17.23
C LEU A 17 -28.98 -6.16 16.83
N LEU A 18 -28.34 -5.36 17.69
CA LEU A 18 -26.99 -4.86 17.46
C LEU A 18 -25.98 -5.99 17.31
N THR A 19 -26.04 -6.99 18.20
CA THR A 19 -25.16 -8.17 18.12
C THR A 19 -25.33 -8.89 16.79
N ILE A 20 -26.57 -9.16 16.36
CA ILE A 20 -26.82 -9.84 15.07
C ILE A 20 -26.27 -9.01 13.91
N ILE A 21 -26.52 -7.70 13.89
CA ILE A 21 -26.01 -6.81 12.83
C ILE A 21 -24.48 -6.86 12.76
N ILE A 22 -23.81 -6.76 13.91
CA ILE A 22 -22.35 -6.80 13.98
C ILE A 22 -21.82 -8.17 13.55
N THR A 23 -22.44 -9.26 13.99
CA THR A 23 -22.05 -10.63 13.60
C THR A 23 -22.19 -10.85 12.09
N VAL A 24 -23.35 -10.51 11.50
CA VAL A 24 -23.59 -10.68 10.06
C VAL A 24 -22.65 -9.79 9.24
N SER A 25 -22.47 -8.53 9.65
CA SER A 25 -21.56 -7.61 8.97
C SER A 25 -20.10 -8.07 9.06
N GLY A 26 -19.70 -8.60 10.21
CA GLY A 26 -18.37 -9.16 10.42
C GLY A 26 -18.10 -10.38 9.53
N ILE A 27 -19.06 -11.31 9.45
CA ILE A 27 -18.97 -12.47 8.55
C ILE A 27 -18.89 -12.01 7.10
N TYR A 28 -19.76 -11.08 6.69
CA TYR A 28 -19.78 -10.54 5.33
C TYR A 28 -18.45 -9.84 4.96
N SER A 29 -17.90 -9.04 5.87
CA SER A 29 -16.61 -8.38 5.67
C SER A 29 -15.47 -9.40 5.60
N GLY A 30 -15.49 -10.41 6.47
CA GLY A 30 -14.45 -11.44 6.52
C GLY A 30 -14.40 -12.30 5.26
N THR A 31 -15.54 -12.65 4.67
CA THR A 31 -15.59 -13.44 3.43
C THR A 31 -15.26 -12.63 2.18
N ARG A 32 -15.40 -11.29 2.24
CA ARG A 32 -15.12 -10.38 1.12
C ARG A 32 -13.74 -9.73 1.19
N MET A 33 -13.00 -9.97 2.26
CA MET A 33 -11.63 -9.49 2.40
C MET A 33 -10.74 -10.19 1.37
N ASN A 34 -10.06 -9.40 0.54
CA ASN A 34 -9.11 -9.94 -0.45
C ASN A 34 -7.96 -10.60 0.30
N MET A 35 -7.65 -11.83 -0.07
CA MET A 35 -6.51 -12.55 0.44
C MET A 35 -5.36 -12.38 -0.55
N GLU A 36 -4.28 -11.75 -0.10
CA GLU A 36 -3.05 -11.65 -0.86
C GLU A 36 -2.00 -12.59 -0.23
N THR A 37 -1.31 -13.37 -1.07
CA THR A 37 -0.26 -14.31 -0.61
C THR A 37 0.96 -13.56 -0.06
N ILE A 38 1.19 -12.36 -0.57
CA ILE A 38 2.27 -11.46 -0.18
C ILE A 38 1.61 -10.11 0.07
N PRO A 39 1.97 -9.38 1.14
CA PRO A 39 1.45 -8.03 1.34
C PRO A 39 1.83 -7.14 0.15
N ASP A 40 0.88 -6.32 -0.32
CA ASP A 40 1.20 -5.26 -1.26
C ASP A 40 2.22 -4.29 -0.64
N VAL A 41 3.47 -4.41 -1.10
CA VAL A 41 4.59 -3.57 -0.71
C VAL A 41 5.04 -2.78 -1.91
N SER A 42 4.57 -1.53 -2.00
CA SER A 42 5.03 -0.59 -3.04
C SER A 42 6.44 -0.11 -2.68
N ILE A 43 7.47 -0.82 -3.12
CA ILE A 43 8.86 -0.37 -3.01
C ILE A 43 9.00 0.84 -3.94
N PRO A 44 9.32 2.05 -3.43
CA PRO A 44 9.44 3.23 -4.27
C PRO A 44 10.76 3.15 -5.05
N TYR A 45 10.70 2.66 -6.28
CA TYR A 45 11.79 2.72 -7.24
C TYR A 45 11.25 3.20 -8.60
N LEU A 46 12.11 3.84 -9.37
CA LEU A 46 11.83 4.26 -10.74
C LEU A 46 12.79 3.53 -11.67
N MET A 47 12.28 3.02 -12.78
CA MET A 47 13.08 2.35 -13.80
C MET A 47 13.18 3.26 -15.02
N VAL A 48 14.40 3.65 -15.37
CA VAL A 48 14.70 4.40 -16.59
C VAL A 48 15.38 3.45 -17.56
N MET A 49 14.79 3.27 -18.74
CA MET A 49 15.34 2.42 -19.80
C MET A 49 15.53 3.27 -21.04
N ASP A 50 16.73 3.20 -21.61
CA ASP A 50 17.05 3.85 -22.88
C ASP A 50 17.75 2.86 -23.83
N VAL A 51 17.62 3.09 -25.13
CA VAL A 51 18.14 2.20 -26.17
C VAL A 51 19.04 2.98 -27.12
N TYR A 52 20.35 2.67 -27.10
CA TYR A 52 21.34 3.27 -28.01
C TYR A 52 21.93 2.22 -28.97
N PRO A 53 21.25 1.93 -30.09
CA PRO A 53 21.67 0.90 -31.02
C PRO A 53 22.96 1.28 -31.77
N GLY A 54 23.86 0.32 -31.91
CA GLY A 54 25.13 0.49 -32.63
C GLY A 54 26.26 1.14 -31.83
N ALA A 55 26.01 1.53 -30.57
CA ALA A 55 27.03 1.98 -29.64
C ALA A 55 27.68 0.80 -28.88
N THR A 56 28.95 0.94 -28.49
CA THR A 56 29.59 0.00 -27.58
C THR A 56 29.08 0.21 -26.15
N PRO A 57 29.12 -0.81 -25.28
CA PRO A 57 28.69 -0.67 -23.88
C PRO A 57 29.35 0.50 -23.15
N GLU A 58 30.66 0.70 -23.32
CA GLU A 58 31.38 1.85 -22.75
C GLU A 58 30.80 3.18 -23.23
N LYS A 59 30.45 3.28 -24.51
CA LYS A 59 29.92 4.51 -25.08
C LYS A 59 28.52 4.82 -24.58
N VAL A 60 27.68 3.81 -24.38
CA VAL A 60 26.36 3.97 -23.75
C VAL A 60 26.50 4.44 -22.30
N MET A 61 27.46 3.90 -21.55
CA MET A 61 27.69 4.32 -20.17
C MET A 61 28.10 5.80 -20.08
N GLU A 62 29.10 6.22 -20.87
CA GLU A 62 29.62 7.58 -20.83
C GLU A 62 28.62 8.63 -21.35
N ASP A 63 27.89 8.31 -22.42
CA ASP A 63 27.01 9.28 -23.08
C ASP A 63 25.59 9.31 -22.51
N VAL A 64 25.12 8.22 -21.90
CA VAL A 64 23.72 8.06 -21.47
C VAL A 64 23.62 7.80 -19.97
N SER A 65 24.17 6.69 -19.46
CA SER A 65 23.98 6.29 -18.07
C SER A 65 24.56 7.29 -17.08
N VAL A 66 25.84 7.67 -17.22
CA VAL A 66 26.52 8.58 -16.29
C VAL A 66 25.89 9.99 -16.26
N PRO A 67 25.53 10.62 -17.39
CA PRO A 67 24.83 11.89 -17.39
C PRO A 67 23.46 11.83 -16.70
N ILE A 68 22.71 10.75 -16.92
CA ILE A 68 21.39 10.55 -16.29
C ILE A 68 21.57 10.36 -14.77
N GLU A 69 22.51 9.52 -14.34
CA GLU A 69 22.78 9.26 -12.93
C GLU A 69 23.10 10.56 -12.17
N LYS A 70 24.03 11.36 -12.71
CA LYS A 70 24.42 12.65 -12.12
C LYS A 70 23.27 13.64 -12.07
N ALA A 71 22.37 13.61 -13.05
CA ALA A 71 21.22 14.51 -13.10
C ALA A 71 20.19 14.17 -12.01
N VAL A 72 20.07 12.90 -11.62
CA VAL A 72 19.09 12.43 -10.63
C VAL A 72 19.65 12.30 -9.21
N GLU A 73 20.96 12.10 -9.05
CA GLU A 73 21.63 11.93 -7.76
C GLU A 73 21.40 13.12 -6.80
N GLY A 74 21.22 14.33 -7.32
CA GLY A 74 21.01 15.55 -6.53
C GLY A 74 19.54 15.90 -6.22
N LEU A 75 18.58 15.07 -6.61
CA LEU A 75 17.16 15.36 -6.39
C LEU A 75 16.75 15.05 -4.95
N GLU A 76 15.83 15.86 -4.41
CA GLU A 76 15.19 15.57 -3.12
C GLU A 76 14.47 14.20 -3.20
N ASP A 77 14.57 13.42 -2.14
CA ASP A 77 14.01 12.06 -2.00
C ASP A 77 14.67 10.93 -2.82
N VAL A 78 15.76 11.19 -3.56
CA VAL A 78 16.58 10.14 -4.17
C VAL A 78 17.61 9.62 -3.17
N LYS A 79 17.49 8.36 -2.78
CA LYS A 79 18.43 7.72 -1.82
C LYS A 79 19.58 6.98 -2.49
N SER A 80 19.36 6.44 -3.67
CA SER A 80 20.32 5.68 -4.46
C SER A 80 19.93 5.75 -5.91
N VAL A 81 20.94 5.75 -6.77
CA VAL A 81 20.84 5.67 -8.22
C VAL A 81 21.61 4.44 -8.67
#